data_AF-Q31105-F1
#
_entry.id   AF-Q31105-F1
#
_cell.length_a   1.000
_cell.length_b   1.000
_cell.length_c   1.000
_cell.angle_alpha   90.00
_cell.angle_beta   90.00
_cell.angle_gamma   90.00
#
_symmetry.space_group_name_H-M   'P 1'
#
loop_
_entity.id
_entity.type
_entity.pdbx_description
1 polymer ?
#
loop_
_entity_poly.entity_id
_entity_poly.type
_entity_poly.pdbx_seq_one_letter_code
_entity_poly.pdbx_strand_id
1 'polypeptide(L)'
;MWLPRVPCVAAVILLLTVLSPPVALVRDSRPWFLEYCKSECHFYNGTQRVRFLKRYFYNLEENLRFDSDVGEFRAVTELGRPDAENWNSQPEILEDARAAVDTYCRYNYEILDKFLVPRR
;
A
#
# COMPACT_ATOMS: atom_id res chain seq x y z
N MET A 1 -23.15 48.72 -35.32
CA MET A 1 -23.24 47.43 -34.60
C MET A 1 -22.74 46.33 -35.51
N TRP A 2 -21.50 45.88 -35.32
CA TRP A 2 -20.87 44.78 -36.06
C TRP A 2 -20.87 43.54 -35.17
N LEU A 3 -21.53 42.46 -35.60
CA LEU A 3 -21.36 41.12 -35.02
C LEU A 3 -20.47 40.33 -35.99
N PRO A 4 -19.20 40.03 -35.67
CA PRO A 4 -18.38 39.25 -36.58
C PRO A 4 -18.86 37.79 -36.56
N ARG A 5 -18.91 37.18 -37.75
CA ARG A 5 -19.18 35.75 -37.95
C ARG A 5 -18.08 34.93 -37.28
N VAL A 6 -18.27 34.57 -36.02
CA VAL A 6 -17.44 33.55 -35.37
C VAL A 6 -17.86 32.20 -35.98
N PRO A 7 -16.98 31.47 -36.68
CA PRO A 7 -17.34 30.17 -37.24
C PRO A 7 -17.77 29.23 -36.12
N CYS A 8 -18.79 28.40 -36.35
CA CYS A 8 -19.35 27.49 -35.33
C CYS A 8 -18.26 26.65 -34.62
N VAL A 9 -17.20 26.30 -35.34
CA VAL A 9 -16.05 25.57 -34.78
C VAL A 9 -15.33 26.36 -33.69
N ALA A 10 -15.14 27.68 -33.87
CA ALA A 10 -14.52 28.53 -32.86
C ALA A 10 -15.45 28.73 -31.64
N ALA A 11 -16.77 28.84 -31.86
CA ALA A 11 -17.73 28.88 -30.77
C ALA A 11 -17.76 27.56 -29.98
N VAL A 12 -17.68 26.41 -30.66
CA VAL A 12 -17.60 25.08 -30.03
C VAL A 12 -16.28 24.90 -29.26
N ILE A 13 -15.14 25.30 -29.81
CA ILE A 13 -13.85 25.23 -29.11
C ILE A 13 -13.89 26.09 -27.84
N LEU A 14 -14.40 27.33 -27.93
CA LEU A 14 -14.54 28.21 -26.77
C LEU A 14 -15.49 27.60 -25.72
N LEU A 15 -16.65 27.08 -26.14
CA LEU A 15 -17.58 26.39 -25.25
C LEU A 15 -16.95 25.16 -24.58
N LEU A 16 -16.20 24.34 -25.33
CA LEU A 16 -15.50 23.18 -24.79
C LEU A 16 -14.43 23.58 -23.77
N THR A 17 -13.69 24.68 -23.99
CA THR A 17 -12.72 25.17 -23.01
C THR A 17 -13.35 25.77 -21.76
N VAL A 18 -14.57 26.30 -21.86
CA VAL A 18 -15.33 26.87 -20.72
C VAL A 18 -16.04 25.77 -19.92
N LEU A 19 -16.56 24.74 -20.60
CA LEU A 19 -17.28 23.63 -19.99
C LEU A 19 -16.36 22.50 -19.51
N SER A 20 -15.15 22.39 -20.05
CA SER A 20 -14.14 21.50 -19.50
C SER A 20 -13.52 22.16 -18.28
N PRO A 21 -13.58 21.56 -17.08
CA PRO A 21 -12.82 22.08 -15.96
C PRO A 21 -11.34 22.17 -16.39
N PRO A 22 -10.63 23.28 -16.12
CA PRO A 22 -9.22 23.37 -16.46
C PRO A 22 -8.52 22.20 -15.79
N VAL A 23 -7.64 21.52 -16.50
CA VAL A 23 -6.88 20.36 -15.98
C VAL A 23 -6.17 20.71 -14.65
N ALA A 24 -5.88 22.00 -14.42
CA ALA A 24 -5.39 22.54 -13.15
C ALA A 24 -6.35 22.33 -11.96
N LEU A 25 -7.67 22.47 -12.14
CA LEU A 25 -8.69 22.26 -11.10
C LEU A 25 -8.85 20.78 -10.71
N VAL A 26 -8.52 19.85 -11.61
CA VAL A 26 -8.51 18.40 -11.31
C VAL A 26 -7.23 18.00 -10.56
N ARG A 27 -6.15 18.77 -10.71
CA ARG A 27 -4.84 18.47 -10.11
C ARG A 27 -4.64 19.04 -8.70
N ASP A 28 -5.56 19.86 -8.20
CA ASP A 28 -5.48 20.37 -6.83
C ASP A 28 -6.04 19.35 -5.84
N SER A 29 -5.39 18.18 -5.78
CA SER A 29 -5.64 17.20 -4.73
C SER A 29 -5.09 17.79 -3.43
N ARG A 30 -5.96 18.01 -2.43
CA ARG A 30 -5.50 18.44 -1.11
C ARG A 30 -4.35 17.53 -0.66
N PRO A 31 -3.23 18.06 -0.14
CA PRO A 31 -2.15 17.24 0.37
C PRO A 31 -2.71 16.25 1.40
N TRP A 32 -2.42 14.98 1.20
CA TRP A 32 -2.79 13.92 2.12
C TRP A 32 -1.54 13.11 2.45
N PHE A 33 -1.52 12.62 3.68
CA PHE A 33 -0.44 11.83 4.21
C PHE A 33 -1.06 10.61 4.86
N LEU A 34 -0.56 9.42 4.50
CA LEU A 34 -1.02 8.15 5.02
C LEU A 34 0.20 7.31 5.39
N GLU A 35 0.28 6.93 6.65
CA GLU A 35 1.12 5.83 7.09
C GLU A 35 0.23 4.59 7.18
N TYR A 36 0.62 3.51 6.47
CA TYR A 36 -0.20 2.31 6.39
C TYR A 36 0.67 1.06 6.50
N CYS A 37 0.27 0.14 7.39
CA CYS A 37 0.95 -1.13 7.61
C CYS A 37 0.02 -2.30 7.25
N LYS A 38 0.55 -3.28 6.50
CA LYS A 38 -0.08 -4.58 6.27
C LYS A 38 0.72 -5.67 6.95
N SER A 39 0.03 -6.47 7.78
CA SER A 39 0.56 -7.71 8.35
C SER A 39 -0.14 -8.87 7.66
N GLU A 40 0.55 -9.53 6.73
CA GLU A 40 -0.01 -10.57 5.88
C GLU A 40 0.49 -11.95 6.31
N CYS A 41 -0.42 -12.94 6.32
CA CYS A 41 -0.10 -14.34 6.56
C CYS A 41 -0.44 -15.15 5.30
N HIS A 42 0.58 -15.72 4.67
CA HIS A 42 0.45 -16.54 3.47
C HIS A 42 0.53 -18.02 3.86
N PHE A 43 -0.56 -18.74 3.69
CA PHE A 43 -0.70 -20.15 4.08
C PHE A 43 -0.61 -21.05 2.84
N TYR A 44 0.35 -21.97 2.84
CA TYR A 44 0.53 -22.96 1.77
C TYR A 44 0.24 -24.36 2.31
N ASN A 45 -0.77 -25.02 1.73
CA ASN A 45 -1.27 -26.31 2.17
C ASN A 45 -1.64 -26.32 3.66
N GLY A 46 -2.63 -25.51 4.02
CA GLY A 46 -2.99 -25.24 5.41
C GLY A 46 -1.85 -24.54 6.14
N THR A 47 -1.42 -25.09 7.27
CA THR A 47 -0.30 -24.57 8.05
C THR A 47 1.03 -25.25 7.74
N GLN A 48 1.13 -26.14 6.73
CA GLN A 48 2.40 -26.85 6.48
C GLN A 48 3.56 -25.90 6.21
N ARG A 49 3.33 -24.86 5.40
CA ARG A 49 4.27 -23.74 5.22
C ARG A 49 3.50 -22.43 5.39
N VAL A 50 3.99 -21.58 6.29
CA VAL A 50 3.40 -20.27 6.59
C VAL A 50 4.47 -19.22 6.40
N ARG A 51 4.14 -18.14 5.68
CA ARG A 51 5.01 -16.99 5.48
C ARG A 51 4.33 -15.74 6.02
N PHE A 52 4.95 -15.12 7.00
CA PHE A 52 4.58 -13.81 7.52
C PHE A 52 5.28 -12.71 6.72
N LEU A 53 4.52 -11.70 6.31
CA LEU A 53 5.00 -10.57 5.52
C LEU A 53 4.43 -9.27 6.10
N LYS A 54 5.28 -8.43 6.68
CA LYS A 54 4.91 -7.12 7.22
C LYS A 54 5.39 -6.03 6.27
N ARG A 55 4.50 -5.18 5.79
CA ARG A 55 4.80 -4.15 4.77
C ARG A 55 4.32 -2.80 5.26
N TYR A 56 5.17 -1.80 5.10
CA TYR A 56 4.89 -0.41 5.47
C TYR A 56 4.84 0.43 4.21
N PHE A 57 3.85 1.31 4.17
CA PHE A 57 3.55 2.18 3.05
C PHE A 57 3.45 3.60 3.57
N TYR A 58 4.20 4.48 2.92
CA TYR A 58 3.98 5.91 3.01
C TYR A 58 3.27 6.36 1.74
N ASN A 59 2.04 6.84 1.91
CA ASN A 59 1.11 7.13 0.83
C ASN A 59 0.86 5.91 -0.08
N LEU A 60 1.38 5.95 -1.31
CA LEU A 60 1.21 4.89 -2.31
C LEU A 60 2.47 4.03 -2.47
N GLU A 61 3.53 4.34 -1.75
CA GLU A 61 4.86 3.74 -1.91
C GLU A 61 5.17 2.84 -0.72
N GLU A 62 5.49 1.58 -0.99
CA GLU A 62 6.02 0.68 0.02
C GLU A 62 7.47 1.06 0.31
N ASN A 63 7.78 1.39 1.57
CA ASN A 63 9.11 1.87 1.96
C ASN A 63 9.92 0.84 2.76
N LEU A 64 9.27 -0.04 3.53
CA LEU A 64 9.89 -1.01 4.43
C LEU A 64 9.12 -2.33 4.46
N ARG A 65 9.84 -3.44 4.55
CA ARG A 65 9.27 -4.79 4.60
C ARG A 65 10.02 -5.71 5.54
N PHE A 66 9.31 -6.50 6.33
CA PHE A 66 9.82 -7.73 6.94
C PHE A 66 9.22 -8.93 6.23
N ASP A 67 10.08 -9.85 5.82
CA ASP A 67 9.69 -11.12 5.23
C ASP A 67 10.26 -12.26 6.08
N SER A 68 9.40 -13.11 6.63
CA SER A 68 9.83 -14.24 7.47
C SER A 68 10.75 -15.23 6.76
N ASP A 69 10.66 -15.36 5.41
CA ASP A 69 11.59 -16.19 4.64
C ASP A 69 13.01 -15.57 4.59
N VAL A 70 13.14 -14.26 4.86
CA VAL A 70 14.42 -13.52 4.94
C VAL A 70 14.87 -13.35 6.40
N GLY A 71 13.93 -13.10 7.31
CA GLY A 71 14.17 -12.99 8.75
C GLY A 71 14.66 -11.63 9.23
N GLU A 72 14.60 -10.58 8.40
CA GLU A 72 14.95 -9.21 8.79
C GLU A 72 14.20 -8.13 8.00
N PHE A 73 14.20 -6.91 8.52
CA PHE A 73 13.61 -5.76 7.85
C PHE A 73 14.49 -5.31 6.69
N ARG A 74 13.89 -5.07 5.53
CA ARG A 74 14.55 -4.56 4.33
C ARG A 74 13.83 -3.31 3.87
N ALA A 75 14.61 -2.25 3.67
CA ALA A 75 14.14 -1.07 2.97
C ALA A 75 13.82 -1.45 1.52
N VAL A 76 12.61 -1.13 1.10
CA VAL A 76 12.17 -1.28 -0.30
C VAL A 76 12.56 -0.03 -1.09
N THR A 77 12.59 1.12 -0.41
CA THR A 77 12.96 2.43 -0.96
C THR A 77 13.86 3.15 0.04
N GLU A 78 14.53 4.22 -0.40
CA GLU A 78 15.46 4.96 0.46
C GLU A 78 14.79 5.53 1.72
N LEU A 79 13.49 5.84 1.64
CA LEU A 79 12.72 6.34 2.78
C LEU A 79 12.70 5.37 3.96
N GLY A 80 12.67 4.06 3.70
CA GLY A 80 12.62 3.03 4.74
C GLY A 80 14.00 2.57 5.24
N ARG A 81 15.10 3.07 4.68
CA ARG A 81 16.47 2.70 5.09
C ARG A 81 16.73 2.95 6.59
N PRO A 82 16.39 4.12 7.15
CA PRO A 82 16.62 4.38 8.57
C PRO A 82 15.86 3.41 9.48
N ASP A 83 14.62 3.08 9.12
CA ASP A 83 13.81 2.14 9.90
C ASP A 83 14.33 0.71 9.83
N ALA A 84 14.77 0.26 8.64
CA ALA A 84 15.38 -1.05 8.48
C ALA A 84 16.63 -1.21 9.35
N GLU A 85 17.54 -0.23 9.30
CA GLU A 85 18.77 -0.23 10.11
C GLU A 85 18.45 -0.21 11.61
N ASN A 86 17.55 0.69 12.03
CA ASN A 86 17.15 0.84 13.42
C ASN A 86 16.51 -0.44 13.98
N TRP A 87 15.53 -1.03 13.27
CA TRP A 87 14.81 -2.19 13.79
C TRP A 87 15.62 -3.48 13.72
N ASN A 88 16.49 -3.65 12.72
CA ASN A 88 17.39 -4.80 12.69
C ASN A 88 18.45 -4.75 13.79
N SER A 89 18.79 -3.56 14.30
CA SER A 89 19.70 -3.41 15.44
C SER A 89 19.06 -3.72 16.80
N GLN A 90 17.74 -3.91 16.86
CA GLN A 90 16.97 -4.18 18.08
C GLN A 90 16.53 -5.66 18.11
N PRO A 91 17.23 -6.53 18.87
CA PRO A 91 16.96 -7.97 18.86
C PRO A 91 15.53 -8.32 19.24
N GLU A 92 14.93 -7.61 20.20
CA GLU A 92 13.57 -7.86 20.66
C GLU A 92 12.55 -7.68 19.52
N ILE A 93 12.65 -6.59 18.75
CA ILE A 93 11.75 -6.33 17.61
C ILE A 93 11.93 -7.39 16.51
N LEU A 94 13.18 -7.76 16.25
CA LEU A 94 13.50 -8.70 15.19
C LEU A 94 13.02 -10.12 15.51
N GLU A 95 13.22 -10.57 16.76
CA GLU A 95 12.74 -11.87 17.23
C GLU A 95 11.21 -11.91 17.33
N ASP A 96 10.56 -10.84 17.78
CA ASP A 96 9.09 -10.75 17.77
C ASP A 96 8.53 -10.88 16.34
N ALA A 97 9.17 -10.22 15.36
CA ALA A 97 8.77 -10.31 13.96
C ALA A 97 8.98 -11.73 13.38
N ARG A 98 10.07 -12.42 13.76
CA ARG A 98 10.32 -13.82 13.40
C ARG A 98 9.28 -14.76 14.02
N ALA A 99 8.96 -14.55 15.30
CA ALA A 99 7.99 -15.34 16.04
C ALA A 99 6.55 -15.19 15.53
N ALA A 100 6.23 -14.07 14.86
CA ALA A 100 4.89 -13.79 14.32
C ALA A 100 4.36 -14.86 13.35
N VAL A 101 5.23 -15.67 12.73
CA VAL A 101 4.80 -16.84 11.94
C VAL A 101 3.95 -17.79 12.79
N ASP A 102 4.37 -18.04 14.02
CA ASP A 102 3.68 -19.00 14.90
C ASP A 102 2.70 -18.29 15.83
N THR A 103 3.15 -17.21 16.49
CA THR A 103 2.35 -16.51 17.52
C THR A 103 1.18 -15.74 16.95
N TYR A 104 1.26 -15.31 15.69
CA TYR A 104 0.20 -14.56 15.03
C TYR A 104 -0.45 -15.37 13.90
N CYS A 105 0.32 -15.83 12.91
CA CYS A 105 -0.28 -16.46 11.73
C CYS A 105 -0.90 -17.83 12.04
N ARG A 106 -0.13 -18.79 12.57
CA ARG A 106 -0.68 -20.13 12.90
C ARG A 106 -1.77 -20.05 13.96
N TYR A 107 -1.53 -19.29 15.02
CA TYR A 107 -2.51 -19.08 16.07
C TYR A 107 -3.86 -18.62 15.52
N ASN A 108 -3.88 -17.58 14.67
CA ASN A 108 -5.12 -17.10 14.08
C ASN A 108 -5.71 -18.08 13.05
N TYR A 109 -4.88 -18.81 12.30
CA TYR A 109 -5.36 -19.85 11.38
C TYR A 109 -6.17 -20.91 12.13
N GLU A 110 -5.65 -21.45 13.24
CA GLU A 110 -6.32 -22.49 14.02
C GLU A 110 -7.69 -22.04 14.58
N ILE A 111 -7.84 -20.75 14.87
CA ILE A 111 -9.10 -20.16 15.30
C ILE A 111 -10.05 -20.01 14.11
N LEU A 112 -9.57 -19.43 13.02
CA LEU A 112 -10.40 -19.05 11.87
C LEU A 112 -10.80 -20.23 10.98
N ASP A 113 -9.96 -21.25 10.85
CA ASP A 113 -10.21 -22.45 10.03
C ASP A 113 -11.51 -23.19 10.44
N LYS A 114 -11.93 -23.02 11.70
CA LYS A 114 -13.19 -23.58 12.22
C LYS A 114 -14.44 -22.88 11.69
N PHE A 115 -14.33 -21.62 11.30
CA PHE A 115 -15.45 -20.76 10.92
C PHE A 115 -15.45 -20.38 9.44
N LEU A 116 -14.27 -20.34 8.82
CA LEU A 116 -14.12 -19.95 7.43
C LEU A 116 -14.40 -21.12 6.50
N VAL A 117 -15.15 -20.85 5.44
CA VAL A 117 -15.37 -21.83 4.37
C VAL A 117 -14.04 -21.99 3.59
N PRO A 118 -13.52 -23.22 3.44
CA PRO A 118 -12.32 -23.46 2.65
C PRO A 118 -12.49 -22.95 1.22
N ARG A 119 -11.54 -22.14 0.73
CA ARG A 119 -11.49 -21.79 -0.69
C ARG A 119 -10.90 -22.99 -1.44
N ARG A 120 -11.70 -23.58 -2.34
CA ARG A 120 -11.28 -24.66 -3.24
C ARG A 120 -10.38 -24.15 -4.35
#